data_AF-F7NQH7-F1
#
_entry.id   AF-F7NQH7-F1
#
_cell.length_a   1.000
_cell.length_b   1.000
_cell.length_c   1.000
_cell.angle_alpha   90.00
_cell.angle_beta   90.00
_cell.angle_gamma   90.00
#
_symmetry.space_group_name_H-M   'P 1'
#
loop_
_entity.id
_entity.type
_entity.pdbx_description
1 polymer ?
#
loop_
_entity_poly.entity_id
_entity_poly.type
_entity_poly.pdbx_seq_one_letter_code
_entity_poly.pdbx_strand_id
1 'polypeptide(L)'
;MRENIIHSNFFYFEVIYMQFLTFTALVFSLAVAVFAIQNAAPVAVHFAVWGFETSLVIVILGSATLGALAILSLAALAQVRLRWALHRAHQRIDELETQLAEQQEKLEQKANPESGTAGQLTADNDDGRFDSAFS
;
A
#
# COMPACT_ATOMS: atom_id res chain seq x y z
N MET A 1 -54.37 -6.99 -25.89
CA MET A 1 -53.75 -6.15 -26.94
C MET A 1 -52.98 -4.91 -26.41
N ARG A 2 -52.99 -4.56 -25.11
CA ARG A 2 -52.24 -3.39 -24.60
C ARG A 2 -50.82 -3.68 -24.09
N GLU A 3 -50.46 -4.94 -23.80
CA GLU A 3 -49.18 -5.28 -23.16
C GLU A 3 -47.96 -5.22 -24.11
N ASN A 4 -48.17 -5.33 -25.43
CA ASN A 4 -47.06 -5.34 -26.40
C ASN A 4 -46.50 -3.93 -26.71
N ILE A 5 -47.20 -2.86 -26.30
CA ILE A 5 -46.88 -1.47 -26.65
C ILE A 5 -45.78 -0.92 -25.73
N ILE A 6 -45.73 -1.36 -24.46
CA ILE A 6 -44.80 -0.82 -23.47
C ILE A 6 -43.37 -1.32 -23.70
N HIS A 7 -43.20 -2.61 -24.02
CA HIS A 7 -41.88 -3.19 -24.32
C HIS A 7 -41.23 -2.58 -25.57
N SER A 8 -42.04 -2.30 -26.60
CA SER A 8 -41.56 -1.63 -27.80
C SER A 8 -41.02 -0.22 -27.48
N ASN A 9 -41.78 0.62 -26.78
CA ASN A 9 -41.36 2.00 -26.48
C ASN A 9 -40.07 2.08 -25.64
N PHE A 10 -39.88 1.16 -24.69
CA PHE A 10 -38.65 1.09 -23.89
C PHE A 10 -37.43 0.75 -24.73
N PHE A 11 -37.54 -0.27 -25.59
CA PHE A 11 -36.44 -0.66 -26.48
C PHE A 11 -36.11 0.43 -27.50
N TYR A 12 -37.11 1.12 -28.07
CA TYR A 12 -36.89 2.25 -28.96
C TYR A 12 -36.14 3.39 -28.26
N PHE A 13 -36.48 3.70 -27.01
CA PHE A 13 -35.80 4.75 -26.26
C PHE A 13 -34.31 4.44 -26.05
N GLU A 14 -33.98 3.21 -25.69
CA GLU A 14 -32.59 2.79 -25.45
C GLU A 14 -31.77 2.80 -26.76
N VAL A 15 -32.35 2.35 -27.87
CA VAL A 15 -31.71 2.40 -29.19
C VAL A 15 -31.51 3.85 -29.65
N ILE A 16 -32.52 4.71 -29.53
CA ILE A 16 -32.43 6.14 -29.88
C ILE A 16 -31.37 6.84 -29.02
N TYR A 17 -31.30 6.52 -27.72
CA TYR A 17 -30.32 7.09 -26.81
C TYR A 17 -28.88 6.73 -27.20
N MET A 18 -28.62 5.46 -27.54
CA MET A 18 -27.30 5.02 -28.00
C MET A 18 -26.89 5.66 -29.35
N GLN A 19 -27.83 5.81 -30.28
CA GLN A 19 -27.59 6.50 -31.55
C GLN A 19 -27.33 7.99 -31.34
N PHE A 20 -28.09 8.64 -30.47
CA PHE A 20 -27.92 10.05 -30.12
C PHE A 20 -26.56 10.31 -29.44
N LEU A 21 -26.15 9.43 -28.51
CA LEU A 21 -24.82 9.47 -27.90
C LEU A 21 -23.73 9.35 -28.96
N THR A 22 -23.85 8.41 -29.89
CA THR A 22 -22.86 8.20 -30.96
C THR A 22 -22.80 9.41 -31.89
N PHE A 23 -23.94 9.97 -32.28
CA PHE A 23 -24.01 11.16 -33.12
C PHE A 23 -23.38 12.37 -32.42
N THR A 24 -23.69 12.57 -31.14
CA THR A 24 -23.11 13.66 -30.33
C THR A 24 -21.61 13.48 -30.17
N ALA A 25 -21.14 12.25 -29.92
CA ALA A 25 -19.71 11.93 -29.85
C ALA A 25 -19.01 12.18 -31.18
N LEU A 26 -19.66 11.89 -32.32
CA LEU A 26 -19.12 12.19 -33.65
C LEU A 26 -18.96 13.69 -33.88
N VAL A 27 -19.99 14.48 -33.56
CA VAL A 27 -19.95 15.95 -33.67
C VAL A 27 -18.89 16.53 -32.73
N PHE A 28 -18.81 16.04 -31.49
CA PHE A 28 -17.80 16.46 -30.52
C PHE A 28 -16.38 16.10 -31.00
N SER A 29 -16.17 14.90 -31.53
CA SER A 29 -14.90 14.46 -32.12
C SER A 29 -14.49 15.37 -33.29
N LEU A 30 -15.44 15.75 -34.16
CA LEU A 30 -15.19 16.69 -35.23
C LEU A 30 -14.77 18.07 -34.69
N ALA A 31 -15.43 18.57 -33.64
CA ALA A 31 -15.05 19.81 -32.98
C ALA A 31 -13.63 19.74 -32.38
N VAL A 32 -13.27 18.62 -31.75
CA VAL A 32 -11.90 18.36 -31.26
C VAL A 32 -10.89 18.32 -32.40
N ALA A 33 -11.23 17.70 -33.54
CA ALA A 33 -10.35 17.67 -34.71
C ALA A 33 -10.13 19.08 -35.29
N VAL A 34 -11.19 19.87 -35.41
CA VAL A 34 -11.09 21.28 -35.85
C VAL A 34 -10.25 22.09 -34.86
N PHE A 35 -10.46 21.91 -33.55
CA PHE A 35 -9.64 22.52 -32.52
C PHE A 35 -8.17 22.12 -32.66
N ALA A 36 -7.87 20.84 -32.89
CA ALA A 36 -6.50 20.37 -33.10
C ALA A 36 -5.85 21.00 -34.33
N ILE A 37 -6.59 21.14 -35.45
CA ILE A 37 -6.10 21.80 -36.67
C ILE A 37 -5.83 23.29 -36.42
N GLN A 38 -6.72 24.00 -35.71
CA GLN A 38 -6.53 25.42 -35.40
C GLN A 38 -5.39 25.65 -34.39
N ASN A 39 -5.22 24.75 -33.43
CA ASN A 39 -4.13 24.77 -32.45
C ASN A 39 -2.85 24.08 -32.97
N ALA A 40 -2.82 23.69 -34.25
CA ALA A 40 -1.62 23.26 -34.94
C ALA A 40 -0.71 24.44 -35.34
N ALA A 41 -1.07 25.67 -34.93
CA ALA A 41 -0.19 26.82 -35.06
C ALA A 41 1.19 26.46 -34.48
N PRO A 42 2.27 26.57 -35.29
CA PRO A 42 3.60 26.18 -34.86
C PRO A 42 4.04 27.11 -33.74
N VAL A 43 4.22 26.55 -32.55
CA VAL A 43 4.85 27.22 -31.42
C VAL A 43 6.30 26.76 -31.40
N ALA A 44 7.21 27.73 -31.52
CA ALA A 44 8.63 27.48 -31.35
C ALA A 44 8.90 27.20 -29.87
N VAL A 45 9.24 25.95 -29.55
CA VAL A 45 9.65 25.56 -28.20
C VAL A 45 11.17 25.56 -28.16
N HIS A 46 11.74 26.45 -27.35
CA HIS A 46 13.18 26.55 -27.14
C HIS A 46 13.59 25.86 -25.85
N PHE A 47 14.21 24.69 -25.96
CA PHE A 47 14.88 23.98 -24.86
C PHE A 47 16.35 24.39 -24.81
N ALA A 48 16.66 25.50 -24.15
CA ALA A 48 18.00 26.05 -23.86
C ALA A 48 18.99 26.18 -25.04
N VAL A 49 19.37 25.08 -25.69
CA VAL A 49 20.25 25.00 -26.85
C VAL A 49 19.49 24.54 -28.12
N TRP A 50 18.32 23.90 -27.99
CA TRP A 50 17.59 23.26 -29.10
C TRP A 50 16.21 23.88 -29.25
N GLY A 51 15.88 24.37 -30.46
CA GLY A 51 14.57 24.90 -30.79
C GLY A 51 13.90 24.04 -31.86
N PHE A 52 12.65 23.65 -31.65
CA PHE A 52 11.85 22.98 -32.68
C PHE A 52 10.43 23.52 -32.71
N GLU A 53 9.85 23.54 -33.90
CA GLU A 53 8.45 23.94 -34.10
C GLU A 53 7.55 22.73 -33.88
N THR A 54 6.63 22.85 -32.93
CA THR A 54 5.61 21.82 -32.67
C THR A 54 4.27 22.48 -32.37
N SER A 55 3.20 21.68 -32.34
CA SER A 55 1.89 22.16 -31.93
C SER A 55 1.81 22.28 -30.40
N LEU A 56 1.16 23.33 -29.92
CA LEU A 56 0.88 23.55 -28.50
C LEU A 56 0.19 22.33 -27.85
N VAL A 57 -0.69 21.65 -28.59
CA VAL A 57 -1.44 20.48 -28.11
C VAL A 57 -0.49 19.34 -27.75
N ILE A 58 0.53 19.08 -28.58
CA ILE A 58 1.53 18.03 -28.34
C ILE A 58 2.35 18.34 -27.09
N VAL A 59 2.68 19.61 -26.87
CA VAL A 59 3.41 20.06 -25.68
C VAL A 59 2.60 19.84 -24.40
N ILE A 60 1.32 20.22 -24.41
CA ILE A 60 0.43 20.05 -23.24
C ILE A 60 0.21 18.57 -22.95
N LEU A 61 -0.11 17.75 -23.96
CA LEU A 61 -0.30 16.31 -23.79
C LEU A 61 0.99 15.63 -23.31
N GLY A 62 2.12 15.91 -23.95
CA GLY A 62 3.40 15.32 -23.56
C GLY A 62 3.80 15.68 -22.14
N SER A 63 3.67 16.96 -21.76
CA SER A 63 3.96 17.41 -20.39
C SER A 63 3.00 16.82 -19.35
N ALA A 64 1.69 16.74 -19.66
CA ALA A 64 0.70 16.13 -18.77
C ALA A 64 0.96 14.63 -18.58
N THR A 65 1.28 13.89 -19.65
CA THR A 65 1.62 12.45 -19.56
C THR A 65 2.88 12.24 -18.73
N LEU A 66 3.94 13.03 -18.96
CA LEU A 66 5.17 12.95 -18.16
C LEU A 66 4.91 13.29 -16.68
N GLY A 67 4.11 14.32 -16.42
CA GLY A 67 3.68 14.68 -15.06
C GLY A 67 2.90 13.55 -14.38
N ALA A 68 1.92 12.96 -15.07
CA ALA A 68 1.14 11.84 -14.55
C ALA A 68 2.01 10.62 -14.26
N LEU A 69 2.95 10.28 -15.15
CA LEU A 69 3.92 9.20 -14.94
C LEU A 69 4.83 9.47 -13.74
N ALA A 70 5.27 10.71 -13.54
CA ALA A 70 6.09 11.08 -12.40
C ALA A 70 5.31 10.93 -11.08
N ILE A 71 4.07 11.42 -11.02
CA ILE A 71 3.19 11.29 -9.85
C ILE A 71 2.93 9.81 -9.54
N LEU A 72 2.60 9.01 -10.57
CA LEU A 72 2.35 7.58 -10.41
C LEU A 72 3.60 6.85 -9.89
N SER A 73 4.78 7.20 -10.41
CA SER A 73 6.06 6.63 -9.97
C SER A 73 6.37 6.98 -8.52
N LEU A 74 6.16 8.24 -8.12
CA LEU A 74 6.34 8.68 -6.73
C LEU A 74 5.35 7.99 -5.78
N ALA A 75 4.08 7.86 -6.19
CA ALA A 75 3.06 7.15 -5.43
C ALA A 75 3.43 5.67 -5.23
N ALA A 76 3.92 5.00 -6.28
CA ALA A 76 4.38 3.61 -6.18
C ALA A 76 5.54 3.45 -5.19
N LEU A 77 6.55 4.34 -5.24
CA LEU A 77 7.66 4.33 -4.28
C LEU A 77 7.19 4.59 -2.84
N ALA A 78 6.25 5.51 -2.65
CA ALA A 78 5.67 5.79 -1.33
C ALA A 78 4.91 4.58 -0.79
N GLN A 79 4.15 3.87 -1.63
CA GLN A 79 3.45 2.65 -1.24
C GLN A 79 4.41 1.54 -0.82
N VAL A 80 5.53 1.35 -1.52
CA VAL A 80 6.56 0.36 -1.13
C VAL A 80 7.15 0.69 0.24
N ARG A 81 7.51 1.96 0.47
CA ARG A 81 8.02 2.40 1.78
C ARG A 81 7.01 2.16 2.90
N LEU A 82 5.74 2.46 2.65
CA LEU A 82 4.68 2.24 3.61
C LEU A 82 4.54 0.75 3.95
N ARG A 83 4.58 -0.13 2.94
CA ARG A 83 4.54 -1.59 3.15
C ARG A 83 5.69 -2.10 4.03
N TRP A 84 6.90 -1.61 3.83
CA TRP A 84 8.04 -1.96 4.68
C TRP A 84 7.90 -1.42 6.11
N ALA A 85 7.42 -0.20 6.26
CA ALA A 85 7.13 0.36 7.58
C ALA A 85 6.07 -0.47 8.33
N LEU A 86 5.06 -0.94 7.61
CA LEU A 86 3.99 -1.79 8.14
C LEU A 86 4.52 -3.14 8.63
N HIS A 87 5.41 -3.78 7.88
CA HIS A 87 6.08 -5.02 8.32
C HIS A 87 6.95 -4.80 9.56
N ARG A 88 7.72 -3.71 9.60
CA ARG A 88 8.54 -3.35 10.79
C ARG A 88 7.68 -3.03 12.01
N ALA A 89 6.52 -2.42 11.80
CA ALA A 89 5.58 -2.14 12.88
C ALA A 89 5.00 -3.44 13.47
N HIS A 90 4.63 -4.41 12.62
CA HIS A 90 4.19 -5.74 13.09
C HIS A 90 5.29 -6.46 13.87
N GLN A 91 6.52 -6.49 13.36
CA GLN A 91 7.64 -7.09 14.09
C GLN A 91 7.86 -6.47 15.47
N ARG A 92 7.69 -5.14 15.59
CA ARG A 92 7.76 -4.44 16.88
C ARG A 92 6.66 -4.89 17.83
N ILE A 93 5.46 -5.14 17.33
CA ILE A 93 4.32 -5.59 18.15
C ILE A 93 4.62 -6.98 18.70
N ASP A 94 5.01 -7.93 17.83
CA ASP A 94 5.33 -9.31 18.25
C ASP A 94 6.46 -9.34 19.29
N GLU A 95 7.49 -8.51 19.11
CA GLU A 95 8.62 -8.39 20.02
C GLU A 95 8.21 -7.80 21.38
N LEU A 96 7.34 -6.78 21.39
CA LEU A 96 6.80 -6.19 22.61
C LEU A 96 5.86 -7.14 23.36
N GLU A 97 5.03 -7.91 22.64
CA GLU A 97 4.17 -8.95 23.23
C GLU A 97 5.00 -10.04 23.91
N THR A 98 6.10 -10.47 23.26
CA THR A 98 7.02 -11.46 23.84
C THR A 98 7.71 -10.92 25.11
N GLN A 99 8.14 -9.66 25.09
CA GLN A 99 8.75 -9.02 26.27
C GLN A 99 7.77 -8.88 27.44
N LEU A 100 6.50 -8.56 27.15
CA LEU A 100 5.46 -8.50 28.19
C LEU A 100 5.21 -9.88 28.81
N ALA A 101 5.14 -10.93 27.99
CA ALA A 101 4.96 -12.31 28.48
C ALA A 101 6.14 -12.73 29.38
N GLU A 102 7.38 -12.48 28.97
CA GLU A 102 8.56 -12.76 29.80
C GLU A 102 8.59 -11.93 31.09
N GLN A 103 8.15 -10.68 31.06
CA GLN A 103 8.09 -9.84 32.25
C GLN A 103 7.03 -10.33 33.23
N GLN A 104 5.88 -10.78 32.75
CA GLN A 104 4.85 -11.38 33.60
C GLN A 104 5.35 -12.67 34.24
N GLU A 105 6.04 -13.55 33.49
CA GLU A 105 6.63 -14.76 34.04
C GLU A 105 7.70 -14.46 35.11
N LYS A 106 8.54 -13.44 34.87
CA LYS A 106 9.55 -12.98 35.85
C LYS A 106 8.90 -12.36 37.11
N LEU A 107 7.77 -11.69 36.97
CA LEU A 107 7.00 -11.15 38.09
C LEU A 107 6.30 -12.26 38.88
N GLU A 108 5.78 -13.29 38.21
CA GLU A 108 5.19 -14.48 38.84
C GLU A 108 6.25 -15.32 39.57
N GLN A 109 7.45 -15.49 39.01
CA GLN A 109 8.58 -16.13 39.69
C GLN A 109 9.07 -15.31 40.90
N LYS A 110 9.06 -13.98 40.83
CA LYS A 110 9.39 -13.13 41.99
C LYS A 110 8.28 -13.11 43.05
N ALA A 111 7.02 -13.35 42.66
CA ALA A 111 5.88 -13.41 43.57
C ALA A 111 5.74 -14.76 44.28
N ASN A 112 6.40 -15.82 43.80
CA ASN A 112 6.44 -17.13 44.45
C ASN A 112 7.88 -17.52 44.86
N PRO A 113 8.37 -17.10 46.03
CA PRO A 113 9.74 -17.37 46.45
C PRO A 113 10.00 -18.80 46.98
N GLU A 114 9.03 -19.73 46.97
CA GLU A 114 9.15 -21.00 47.72
C GLU A 114 9.50 -22.27 46.91
N SER A 115 9.97 -22.16 45.67
CA SER A 115 10.37 -23.37 44.89
C SER A 115 11.83 -23.39 44.43
N GLY A 116 12.72 -22.67 45.13
CA GLY A 116 14.14 -22.54 44.74
C GLY A 116 15.20 -23.00 45.75
N THR A 117 14.85 -23.36 46.99
CA THR A 117 15.89 -23.59 48.04
C THR A 117 15.77 -24.93 48.79
N ALA A 118 14.79 -25.78 48.51
CA ALA A 118 14.62 -27.06 49.23
C ALA A 118 15.36 -28.27 48.58
N GLY A 119 16.38 -28.04 47.74
CA GLY A 119 17.12 -29.12 47.06
C GLY A 119 18.61 -29.22 47.38
N GLN A 120 19.16 -28.33 48.20
CA GLN A 120 20.62 -28.25 48.39
C GLN A 120 21.00 -27.95 49.85
N LEU A 121 20.39 -28.64 50.80
CA LEU A 121 20.81 -28.68 52.21
C LEU A 121 20.61 -30.10 52.78
N THR A 122 21.20 -31.11 52.14
CA THR A 122 21.65 -32.31 52.85
C THR A 122 23.16 -32.33 52.77
N ALA A 123 23.73 -31.60 53.73
CA ALA A 123 25.07 -31.69 54.31
C ALA A 123 26.03 -32.70 53.65
N ASP A 124 26.90 -32.16 52.83
CA ASP A 124 28.32 -32.47 52.85
C ASP A 124 28.92 -31.89 54.17
N ASN A 125 29.87 -32.61 54.78
CA ASN A 125 30.57 -32.36 56.07
C ASN A 125 29.74 -32.57 57.37
N ASP A 126 30.23 -33.19 58.45
CA ASP A 126 31.54 -33.73 58.83
C ASP A 126 31.36 -34.41 60.21
N ASP A 127 31.58 -35.72 60.30
CA ASP A 127 31.64 -36.45 61.57
C ASP A 127 32.86 -37.37 61.58
N GLY A 128 34.04 -36.81 61.31
CA GLY A 128 35.29 -37.49 61.60
C GLY A 128 35.48 -37.70 63.11
N ARG A 129 35.08 -38.86 63.67
CA ARG A 129 35.61 -39.33 64.98
C ARG A 129 35.21 -40.78 65.29
N PHE A 130 36.20 -41.59 65.68
CA PHE A 130 36.13 -43.01 66.12
C PHE A 130 36.02 -43.99 64.93
N ASP A 131 37.09 -44.66 64.48
CA ASP A 131 37.53 -45.93 65.09
C ASP A 131 38.96 -46.36 64.65
N SER A 132 39.99 -45.63 65.06
CA SER A 132 41.39 -46.09 64.99
C SER A 132 41.98 -46.47 66.36
N ALA A 133 41.12 -46.85 67.30
CA ALA A 133 41.52 -47.29 68.62
C ALA A 133 40.73 -48.55 69.02
N PHE A 134 41.03 -49.70 68.42
CA PHE A 134 41.12 -50.99 69.12
C PHE A 134 41.62 -52.08 68.14
N SER A 135 42.78 -52.64 68.50
CA SER A 135 43.36 -53.97 68.16
C SER A 135 43.38 -54.48 66.73
#